data_AF-A0A930YFP9-F1
#
_entry.id   AF-A0A930YFP9-F1
#
_cell.length_a   1.000
_cell.length_b   1.000
_cell.length_c   1.000
_cell.angle_alpha   90.00
_cell.angle_beta   90.00
_cell.angle_gamma   90.00
#
_symmetry.space_group_name_H-M   'P 1'
#
loop_
_entity.id
_entity.type
_entity.pdbx_description
1 polymer ?
#
loop_
_entity_poly.entity_id
_entity_poly.type
_entity_poly.pdbx_seq_one_letter_code
_entity_poly.pdbx_strand_id
1 'polypeptide(L)'
;MTRHQQAATCYALALGLAVGVALLAPAGGDAVLLLTMLTPAAAVLLTIRFATARDSRAASRRELGLGRMGLATWPAAVALPTIVVAMSYGVTALVHPFDWAPAPHVVVHTLLGVPIVAVLVTLEEVCWRGYLLPRFDAGRWWGSAAAVGALHGVWHLPLILLTTAYVPAGSRWVVVPVFMALLSVAGIVYGWLRNVSGSLWPVVVAHTTFNQLLGVAVDASPAGDRDRVFAYLTGETGILTLLVTGAVAAVLVRAGSSRTGRPRSRDTDGTRTASITTGVAASVVLMTLGAGGGAVAAGLIGSDQIADGSIRSRDVRDQTLRLADLDPTTRDGLRGAIGPQGPAGSPGSPGSPGAAGPAGADGVAQVVGFVGPVASIAGNSGLYAFAGPTARVTTTEARPRVSGTASAGLGLLSGSPQFADTGMCWRADGGGTVTNFVGSGFTTQRFTADRAAYAASASAVLAAGSYDVGMCVRNNGPSTINNNAYVNGWVQVTK
;
A
#
# COMPACT_ATOMS: atom_id res chain seq x y z
N MET A 1 -20.22 -28.37 23.27
CA MET A 1 -18.75 -28.22 23.23
C MET A 1 -18.31 -27.39 24.42
N THR A 2 -17.23 -27.78 25.09
CA THR A 2 -16.57 -26.97 26.11
C THR A 2 -15.95 -25.70 25.51
N ARG A 3 -15.60 -24.69 26.32
CA ARG A 3 -14.90 -23.48 25.83
C ARG A 3 -13.59 -23.81 25.12
N HIS A 4 -12.84 -24.79 25.61
CA HIS A 4 -11.60 -25.25 24.98
C HIS A 4 -11.85 -25.92 23.62
N GLN A 5 -12.89 -26.76 23.52
CA GLN A 5 -13.28 -27.35 22.23
C GLN A 5 -13.68 -26.28 21.22
N GLN A 6 -14.43 -25.25 21.64
CA GLN A 6 -14.79 -24.13 20.77
C GLN A 6 -13.56 -23.34 20.29
N ALA A 7 -12.60 -23.07 21.18
CA ALA A 7 -11.35 -22.41 20.82
C ALA A 7 -10.53 -23.25 19.82
N ALA A 8 -10.40 -24.56 20.07
CA ALA A 8 -9.72 -25.48 19.16
C ALA A 8 -10.40 -25.55 17.78
N THR A 9 -11.73 -25.63 17.74
CA THR A 9 -12.49 -25.61 16.47
C THR A 9 -12.29 -24.30 15.71
N CYS A 10 -12.37 -23.15 16.40
CA CYS A 10 -12.13 -21.84 15.77
C CYS A 10 -10.73 -21.76 15.18
N TYR A 11 -9.72 -22.20 15.93
CA TYR A 11 -8.34 -22.19 15.47
C TYR A 11 -8.13 -23.12 14.27
N ALA A 12 -8.65 -24.35 14.33
CA ALA A 12 -8.55 -25.30 13.24
C ALA A 12 -9.22 -24.79 11.95
N LEU A 13 -10.37 -24.12 12.06
CA LEU A 13 -11.02 -23.48 10.92
C LEU A 13 -10.18 -22.34 10.35
N ALA A 14 -9.64 -21.45 11.19
CA ALA A 14 -8.81 -20.33 10.74
C ALA A 14 -7.56 -20.82 9.99
N LEU A 15 -6.85 -21.80 10.57
CA LEU A 15 -5.66 -22.40 9.96
C LEU A 15 -6.01 -23.18 8.68
N GLY A 16 -7.07 -23.98 8.69
CA GLY A 16 -7.51 -24.75 7.51
C GLY A 16 -7.90 -23.85 6.34
N LEU A 17 -8.60 -22.75 6.62
CA LEU A 17 -8.93 -21.74 5.60
C LEU A 17 -7.66 -21.05 5.07
N ALA A 18 -6.71 -20.68 5.93
CA ALA A 18 -5.46 -20.05 5.50
C ALA A 18 -4.59 -20.99 4.63
N VAL A 19 -4.51 -22.28 4.99
CA VAL A 19 -3.87 -23.31 4.14
C VAL A 19 -4.59 -23.42 2.81
N GLY A 20 -5.93 -23.43 2.80
CA GLY A 20 -6.72 -23.43 1.58
C GLY A 20 -6.43 -22.24 0.68
N VAL A 21 -6.37 -21.02 1.23
CA VAL A 21 -5.99 -19.81 0.49
C VAL A 21 -4.58 -19.94 -0.08
N ALA A 22 -3.60 -20.36 0.73
CA ALA A 22 -2.21 -20.50 0.30
C ALA A 22 -2.01 -21.54 -0.82
N LEU A 23 -2.83 -22.60 -0.86
CA LEU A 23 -2.76 -23.65 -1.89
C LEU A 23 -3.53 -23.32 -3.18
N LEU A 24 -4.62 -22.57 -3.07
CA LEU A 24 -5.56 -22.35 -4.18
C LEU A 24 -5.43 -20.99 -4.86
N ALA A 25 -4.94 -19.98 -4.14
CA ALA A 25 -4.77 -18.66 -4.71
C ALA A 25 -3.48 -18.60 -5.56
N PRO A 26 -3.46 -17.82 -6.67
CA PRO A 26 -2.29 -17.70 -7.52
C PRO A 26 -1.06 -17.30 -6.70
N ALA A 27 0.01 -18.07 -6.77
CA ALA A 27 1.26 -17.80 -6.06
C ALA A 27 1.79 -16.41 -6.46
N GLY A 28 1.64 -15.42 -5.57
CA GLY A 28 2.19 -14.07 -5.74
C GLY A 28 1.19 -12.93 -6.00
N GLY A 29 -0.13 -13.16 -5.97
CA GLY A 29 -1.11 -12.06 -6.09
C GLY A 29 -1.45 -11.38 -4.76
N ASP A 30 -1.64 -10.06 -4.74
CA ASP A 30 -2.05 -9.27 -3.56
C ASP A 30 -3.34 -9.80 -2.91
N ALA A 31 -4.19 -10.46 -3.69
CA ALA A 31 -5.41 -11.11 -3.23
C ALA A 31 -5.14 -12.22 -2.19
N VAL A 32 -3.99 -12.90 -2.24
CA VAL A 32 -3.62 -13.98 -1.31
C VAL A 32 -3.57 -13.45 0.13
N LEU A 33 -2.92 -12.30 0.32
CA LEU A 33 -2.77 -11.65 1.63
C LEU A 33 -4.14 -11.22 2.17
N LEU A 34 -4.92 -10.50 1.35
CA LEU A 34 -6.25 -10.02 1.73
C LEU A 34 -7.19 -11.17 2.08
N LEU A 35 -7.26 -12.21 1.25
CA LEU A 35 -8.10 -13.39 1.51
C LEU A 35 -7.68 -14.12 2.77
N THR A 36 -6.38 -14.19 3.04
CA THR A 36 -5.88 -14.82 4.26
C THR A 36 -6.35 -14.05 5.49
N MET A 37 -6.22 -12.72 5.52
CA MET A 37 -6.70 -11.88 6.63
C MET A 37 -8.20 -12.04 6.96
N LEU A 38 -9.03 -12.53 6.03
CA LEU A 38 -10.45 -12.81 6.29
C LEU A 38 -10.68 -14.11 7.07
N THR A 39 -9.73 -15.05 7.01
CA THR A 39 -9.90 -16.41 7.55
C THR A 39 -10.15 -16.47 9.06
N PRO A 40 -9.52 -15.63 9.92
CA PRO A 40 -9.76 -15.70 11.36
C PRO A 40 -11.16 -15.18 11.73
N ALA A 41 -11.61 -14.07 11.12
CA ALA A 41 -12.97 -13.56 11.28
C ALA A 41 -14.02 -14.57 10.81
N ALA A 42 -13.82 -15.18 9.63
CA ALA A 42 -14.70 -16.22 9.10
C ALA A 42 -14.79 -17.42 10.07
N ALA A 43 -13.66 -17.87 10.60
CA ALA A 43 -13.61 -18.95 11.57
C ALA A 43 -14.39 -18.64 12.87
N VAL A 44 -14.28 -17.42 13.39
CA VAL A 44 -15.06 -16.98 14.57
C VAL A 44 -16.56 -16.98 14.25
N LEU A 45 -16.96 -16.42 13.11
CA LEU A 45 -18.37 -16.37 12.70
C LEU A 45 -18.96 -17.77 12.55
N LEU A 46 -18.25 -18.68 11.88
CA LEU A 46 -18.66 -20.07 11.71
C LEU A 46 -18.74 -20.80 13.06
N THR A 47 -17.75 -20.61 13.94
CA THR A 47 -17.74 -21.24 15.27
C THR A 47 -18.89 -20.74 16.14
N ILE A 48 -19.19 -19.43 16.13
CA ILE A 48 -20.34 -18.88 16.86
C ILE A 48 -21.66 -19.39 16.26
N ARG A 49 -21.74 -19.51 14.93
CA ARG A 49 -22.98 -19.90 14.23
C ARG A 49 -23.30 -21.39 14.31
N PHE A 50 -22.29 -22.26 14.35
CA PHE A 50 -22.46 -23.71 14.22
C PHE A 50 -21.97 -24.49 15.44
N ALA A 51 -20.90 -24.06 16.11
CA ALA A 51 -20.31 -24.76 17.26
C ALA A 51 -20.72 -24.18 18.64
N THR A 52 -21.40 -23.04 18.66
CA THR A 52 -21.89 -22.39 19.88
C THR A 52 -23.41 -22.54 20.03
N ALA A 53 -23.85 -23.01 21.21
CA ALA A 53 -25.25 -23.14 21.59
C ALA A 53 -25.98 -21.80 21.45
N ARG A 54 -27.25 -21.84 20.98
CA ARG A 54 -27.98 -20.63 20.54
C ARG A 54 -28.11 -19.57 21.64
N ASP A 55 -28.41 -20.01 22.85
CA ASP A 55 -28.48 -19.21 24.08
C ASP A 55 -27.15 -18.50 24.43
N SER A 56 -26.03 -19.16 24.14
CA SER A 56 -24.67 -18.71 24.49
C SER A 56 -24.03 -17.81 23.42
N ARG A 57 -24.66 -17.62 22.26
CA ARG A 57 -24.09 -16.82 21.15
C ARG A 57 -23.96 -15.34 21.48
N ALA A 58 -24.94 -14.78 22.17
CA ALA A 58 -24.91 -13.37 22.57
C ALA A 58 -23.76 -13.10 23.56
N ALA A 59 -23.57 -13.98 24.54
CA ALA A 59 -22.45 -13.92 25.48
C ALA A 59 -21.11 -14.03 24.73
N SER A 60 -20.98 -14.98 23.80
CA SER A 60 -19.75 -15.16 23.01
C SER A 60 -19.42 -13.94 22.15
N ARG A 61 -20.41 -13.26 21.57
CA ARG A 61 -20.21 -12.00 20.83
C ARG A 61 -19.76 -10.84 21.74
N ARG A 62 -20.29 -10.77 22.96
CA ARG A 62 -19.89 -9.74 23.94
C ARG A 62 -18.44 -9.94 24.41
N GLU A 63 -18.00 -11.19 24.54
CA GLU A 63 -16.61 -11.52 24.93
C GLU A 63 -15.56 -11.07 23.90
N LEU A 64 -15.95 -10.85 22.64
CA LEU A 64 -15.05 -10.32 21.60
C LEU A 64 -14.46 -8.95 21.97
N GLY A 65 -15.12 -8.18 22.85
CA GLY A 65 -14.59 -6.91 23.33
C GLY A 65 -14.80 -5.73 22.36
N LEU A 66 -15.68 -5.86 21.38
CA LEU A 66 -15.99 -4.80 20.39
C LEU A 66 -16.88 -3.67 20.95
N GLY A 67 -17.63 -3.91 22.03
CA GLY A 67 -18.65 -2.98 22.53
C GLY A 67 -18.15 -1.81 23.38
N ARG A 68 -16.84 -1.70 23.65
CA ARG A 68 -16.24 -0.61 24.44
C ARG A 68 -14.96 -0.15 23.77
N MET A 69 -14.74 1.15 23.59
CA MET A 69 -13.56 1.66 22.85
C MET A 69 -12.23 1.57 23.63
N GLY A 70 -12.25 1.51 24.97
CA GLY A 70 -11.01 1.39 25.76
C GLY A 70 -10.07 2.59 25.66
N LEU A 71 -10.60 3.80 25.42
CA LEU A 71 -9.85 5.02 25.08
C LEU A 71 -8.69 5.35 26.03
N ALA A 72 -8.83 5.06 27.32
CA ALA A 72 -7.78 5.28 28.32
C ALA A 72 -6.46 4.53 28.04
N THR A 73 -6.51 3.47 27.22
CA THR A 73 -5.35 2.64 26.87
C THR A 73 -4.81 2.93 25.46
N TRP A 74 -5.45 3.80 24.69
CA TRP A 74 -5.01 4.18 23.34
C TRP A 74 -3.63 4.84 23.32
N PRO A 75 -3.25 5.72 24.27
CA PRO A 75 -1.90 6.27 24.30
C PRO A 75 -0.83 5.17 24.39
N ALA A 76 -1.05 4.13 25.19
CA ALA A 76 -0.16 2.98 25.26
C ALA A 76 -0.19 2.16 23.97
N ALA A 77 -1.38 2.00 23.37
CA ALA A 77 -1.54 1.29 22.10
C ALA A 77 -0.74 1.94 20.95
N VAL A 78 -0.60 3.26 20.93
CA VAL A 78 0.23 3.96 19.94
C VAL A 78 1.70 3.98 20.36
N ALA A 79 1.99 4.28 21.62
CA ALA A 79 3.36 4.48 22.09
C ALA A 79 4.21 3.20 22.05
N LEU A 80 3.64 2.05 22.46
CA LEU A 80 4.39 0.78 22.52
C LEU A 80 4.92 0.32 21.16
N PRO A 81 4.10 0.20 20.09
CA PRO A 81 4.62 -0.17 18.77
C PRO A 81 5.55 0.91 18.19
N THR A 82 5.28 2.20 18.46
CA THR A 82 6.18 3.29 18.05
C THR A 82 7.57 3.14 18.67
N ILE A 83 7.64 2.82 19.95
CA ILE A 83 8.90 2.56 20.66
C ILE A 83 9.63 1.36 20.04
N VAL A 84 8.91 0.27 19.77
CA VAL A 84 9.49 -0.94 19.18
C VAL A 84 10.13 -0.63 17.83
N VAL A 85 9.40 0.02 16.93
CA VAL A 85 9.90 0.36 15.58
C VAL A 85 11.03 1.39 15.67
N ALA A 86 10.86 2.47 16.44
CA ALA A 86 11.87 3.52 16.57
C ALA A 86 13.20 2.99 17.11
N MET A 87 13.17 2.11 18.13
CA MET A 87 14.40 1.53 18.67
C MET A 87 15.04 0.51 17.72
N SER A 88 14.27 -0.40 17.12
CA SER A 88 14.85 -1.44 16.25
C SER A 88 15.42 -0.84 14.96
N TYR A 89 14.70 0.07 14.32
CA TYR A 89 15.17 0.77 13.12
C TYR A 89 16.23 1.82 13.45
N GLY A 90 16.13 2.51 14.59
CA GLY A 90 17.13 3.46 15.04
C GLY A 90 18.50 2.82 15.29
N VAL A 91 18.55 1.64 15.93
CA VAL A 91 19.81 0.89 16.09
C VAL A 91 20.35 0.44 14.74
N THR A 92 19.48 0.00 13.83
CA THR A 92 19.89 -0.40 12.48
C THR A 92 20.43 0.79 11.69
N ALA A 93 19.89 1.98 11.91
CA ALA A 93 20.33 3.22 11.27
C ALA A 93 21.76 3.62 11.65
N LEU A 94 22.29 3.15 12.79
CA LEU A 94 23.67 3.40 13.21
C LEU A 94 24.69 2.66 12.34
N VAL A 95 24.28 1.55 11.72
CA VAL A 95 25.15 0.69 10.90
C VAL A 95 24.77 0.72 9.42
N HIS A 96 23.54 1.11 9.09
CA HIS A 96 23.04 1.21 7.72
C HIS A 96 22.30 2.54 7.51
N PRO A 97 22.76 3.40 6.58
CA PRO A 97 22.08 4.67 6.33
C PRO A 97 20.70 4.43 5.70
N PHE A 98 19.69 5.12 6.22
CA PHE A 98 18.33 5.21 5.68
C PHE A 98 18.15 6.50 4.90
N ASP A 99 17.26 6.48 3.90
CA ASP A 99 16.83 7.70 3.22
C ASP A 99 15.49 8.15 3.80
N TRP A 100 15.57 9.01 4.82
CA TRP A 100 14.41 9.45 5.58
C TRP A 100 13.59 10.52 4.87
N ALA A 101 13.91 10.93 3.64
CA ALA A 101 13.11 11.89 2.90
C ALA A 101 11.76 11.24 2.54
N PRO A 102 10.66 11.50 3.29
CA PRO A 102 9.42 10.82 3.02
C PRO A 102 8.92 11.39 1.70
N ALA A 103 8.99 10.60 0.65
CA ALA A 103 8.43 11.01 -0.61
C ALA A 103 6.93 11.32 -0.38
N PRO A 104 6.36 12.35 -1.04
CA PRO A 104 4.98 12.80 -0.77
C PRO A 104 3.93 11.68 -0.85
N HIS A 105 4.20 10.63 -1.63
CA HIS A 105 3.34 9.45 -1.72
C HIS A 105 3.27 8.64 -0.42
N VAL A 106 4.34 8.62 0.40
CA VAL A 106 4.37 7.90 1.70
C VAL A 106 3.39 8.53 2.68
N VAL A 107 3.31 9.86 2.73
CA VAL A 107 2.37 10.57 3.62
C VAL A 107 0.93 10.29 3.21
N VAL A 108 0.62 10.38 1.92
CA VAL A 108 -0.73 10.11 1.39
C VAL A 108 -1.12 8.64 1.61
N HIS A 109 -0.22 7.70 1.30
CA HIS A 109 -0.46 6.27 1.50
C HIS A 109 -0.65 5.92 2.99
N THR A 110 0.13 6.53 3.88
CA THR A 110 -0.01 6.32 5.33
C THR A 110 -1.36 6.84 5.82
N LEU A 111 -1.79 8.04 5.41
CA LEU A 111 -3.07 8.61 5.85
C LEU A 111 -4.28 7.84 5.33
N LEU A 112 -4.28 7.44 4.06
CA LEU A 112 -5.35 6.65 3.47
C LEU A 112 -5.33 5.18 3.95
N GLY A 113 -4.15 4.65 4.30
CA GLY A 113 -3.95 3.28 4.73
C GLY A 113 -4.47 2.98 6.13
N VAL A 114 -4.40 3.93 7.08
CA VAL A 114 -4.84 3.73 8.47
C VAL A 114 -6.25 3.11 8.60
N PRO A 115 -7.33 3.65 7.99
CA PRO A 115 -8.65 3.05 8.12
C PRO A 115 -8.74 1.66 7.47
N ILE A 116 -8.06 1.45 6.35
CA ILE A 116 -8.06 0.17 5.63
C ILE A 116 -7.37 -0.90 6.48
N VAL A 117 -6.16 -0.60 6.97
CA VAL A 117 -5.40 -1.51 7.81
C VAL A 117 -6.11 -1.77 9.13
N ALA A 118 -6.75 -0.77 9.74
CA ALA A 118 -7.55 -0.97 10.95
C ALA A 118 -8.70 -1.97 10.75
N VAL A 119 -9.37 -1.93 9.59
CA VAL A 119 -10.40 -2.93 9.26
C VAL A 119 -9.77 -4.33 9.12
N LEU A 120 -8.71 -4.47 8.34
CA LEU A 120 -8.06 -5.77 8.11
C LEU A 120 -7.51 -6.38 9.41
N VAL A 121 -6.83 -5.57 10.22
CA VAL A 121 -6.35 -5.94 11.56
C VAL A 121 -7.49 -6.35 12.47
N THR A 122 -8.65 -5.70 12.39
CA THR A 122 -9.83 -6.10 13.19
C THR A 122 -10.30 -7.51 12.82
N LEU A 123 -10.22 -7.89 11.53
CA LEU A 123 -10.62 -9.22 11.05
C LEU A 123 -9.68 -10.32 11.56
N GLU A 124 -8.43 -10.01 11.82
CA GLU A 124 -7.51 -10.92 12.50
C GLU A 124 -7.75 -10.96 14.01
N GLU A 125 -7.70 -9.79 14.65
CA GLU A 125 -7.68 -9.67 16.10
C GLU A 125 -8.96 -10.17 16.77
N VAL A 126 -10.09 -10.17 16.05
CA VAL A 126 -11.35 -10.76 16.54
C VAL A 126 -11.19 -12.25 16.88
N CYS A 127 -10.33 -12.97 16.16
CA CYS A 127 -10.02 -14.36 16.46
C CYS A 127 -9.03 -14.47 17.62
N TRP A 128 -7.89 -13.80 17.52
CA TRP A 128 -6.77 -13.99 18.45
C TRP A 128 -7.08 -13.43 19.84
N ARG A 129 -7.24 -12.11 19.96
CA ARG A 129 -7.46 -11.43 21.25
C ARG A 129 -8.95 -11.33 21.59
N GLY A 130 -9.83 -11.38 20.60
CA GLY A 130 -11.28 -11.36 20.78
C GLY A 130 -11.86 -12.71 21.22
N TYR A 131 -11.53 -13.80 20.53
CA TYR A 131 -12.19 -15.10 20.73
C TYR A 131 -11.34 -16.13 21.48
N LEU A 132 -10.08 -16.34 21.07
CA LEU A 132 -9.19 -17.37 21.60
C LEU A 132 -8.62 -16.98 22.97
N LEU A 133 -8.09 -15.77 23.13
CA LEU A 133 -7.46 -15.34 24.39
C LEU A 133 -8.38 -15.48 25.61
N PRO A 134 -9.67 -15.10 25.58
CA PRO A 134 -10.58 -15.32 26.72
C PRO A 134 -10.92 -16.80 27.01
N ARG A 135 -10.59 -17.72 26.08
CA ARG A 135 -10.91 -19.16 26.17
C ARG A 135 -9.67 -20.03 26.39
N PHE A 136 -8.47 -19.44 26.34
CA PHE A 136 -7.21 -20.15 26.50
C PHE A 136 -6.61 -19.84 27.87
N ASP A 137 -6.44 -20.86 28.71
CA ASP A 137 -5.88 -20.72 30.06
C ASP A 137 -4.60 -21.55 30.20
N ALA A 138 -3.45 -20.89 30.14
CA ALA A 138 -2.14 -21.47 30.41
C ALA A 138 -1.66 -21.17 31.85
N GLY A 139 -2.59 -20.91 32.76
CA GLY A 139 -2.36 -20.63 34.19
C GLY A 139 -1.97 -19.19 34.48
N ARG A 140 -1.05 -18.60 33.71
CA ARG A 140 -0.66 -17.19 33.80
C ARG A 140 -1.18 -16.41 32.60
N TRP A 141 -1.66 -15.18 32.83
CA TRP A 141 -2.22 -14.34 31.77
C TRP A 141 -1.25 -14.12 30.60
N TRP A 142 0.04 -13.95 30.89
CA TRP A 142 1.08 -13.76 29.88
C TRP A 142 1.41 -15.07 29.16
N GLY A 143 1.23 -16.22 29.82
CA GLY A 143 1.38 -17.53 29.19
C GLY A 143 0.26 -17.79 28.18
N SER A 144 -0.99 -17.47 28.53
CA SER A 144 -2.12 -17.51 27.59
C SER A 144 -1.92 -16.55 26.42
N ALA A 145 -1.47 -15.33 26.71
CA ALA A 145 -1.21 -14.32 25.69
C ALA A 145 -0.09 -14.72 24.73
N ALA A 146 1.00 -15.31 25.25
CA ALA A 146 2.09 -15.83 24.45
C ALA A 146 1.67 -17.04 23.61
N ALA A 147 0.90 -17.97 24.17
CA ALA A 147 0.39 -19.14 23.46
C ALA A 147 -0.52 -18.73 22.29
N VAL A 148 -1.43 -17.78 22.52
CA VAL A 148 -2.27 -17.24 21.44
C VAL A 148 -1.45 -16.48 20.40
N GLY A 149 -0.41 -15.75 20.81
CA GLY A 149 0.56 -15.15 19.89
C GLY A 149 1.30 -16.19 19.04
N ALA A 150 1.71 -17.31 19.63
CA ALA A 150 2.33 -18.42 18.91
C ALA A 150 1.35 -19.05 17.90
N LEU A 151 0.09 -19.29 18.29
CA LEU A 151 -0.95 -19.77 17.39
C LEU A 151 -1.20 -18.81 16.22
N HIS A 152 -1.18 -17.50 16.50
CA HIS A 152 -1.25 -16.47 15.46
C HIS A 152 -0.04 -16.55 14.51
N GLY A 153 1.17 -16.77 15.02
CA GLY A 153 2.36 -17.02 14.20
C GLY A 153 2.23 -18.28 13.33
N VAL A 154 1.73 -19.40 13.89
CA VAL A 154 1.54 -20.66 13.13
C VAL A 154 0.56 -20.46 11.98
N TRP A 155 -0.48 -19.65 12.17
CA TRP A 155 -1.45 -19.32 11.13
C TRP A 155 -0.84 -18.60 9.91
N HIS A 156 0.27 -17.88 10.08
CA HIS A 156 1.01 -17.27 8.97
C HIS A 156 1.89 -18.26 8.20
N LEU A 157 2.26 -19.41 8.79
CA LEU A 157 3.22 -20.33 8.18
C LEU A 157 2.82 -20.83 6.79
N PRO A 158 1.54 -21.12 6.46
CA PRO A 158 1.15 -21.46 5.10
C PRO A 158 1.52 -20.36 4.10
N LEU A 159 1.29 -19.09 4.45
CA LEU A 159 1.69 -17.96 3.61
C LEU A 159 3.20 -17.86 3.46
N ILE A 160 3.93 -17.92 4.58
CA ILE A 160 5.39 -17.83 4.56
C ILE A 160 5.96 -18.97 3.73
N LEU A 161 5.57 -20.22 3.99
CA LEU A 161 6.22 -21.41 3.45
C LEU A 161 5.76 -21.79 2.04
N LEU A 162 4.50 -21.56 1.69
CA LEU A 162 3.91 -22.03 0.43
C LEU A 162 3.76 -20.94 -0.63
N THR A 163 3.99 -19.67 -0.27
CA THR A 163 3.83 -18.53 -1.17
C THR A 163 5.07 -17.64 -1.18
N THR A 164 5.14 -16.75 -2.17
CA THR A 164 6.12 -15.66 -2.24
C THR A 164 5.52 -14.31 -1.80
N ALA A 165 4.24 -14.29 -1.40
CA ALA A 165 3.49 -13.06 -1.12
C ALA A 165 3.80 -12.46 0.26
N TYR A 166 4.25 -13.28 1.22
CA TYR A 166 4.53 -12.84 2.59
C TYR A 166 5.93 -13.28 3.02
N VAL A 167 6.74 -12.33 3.48
CA VAL A 167 8.15 -12.55 3.85
C VAL A 167 8.95 -13.22 2.71
N PRO A 168 9.17 -12.51 1.59
CA PRO A 168 9.83 -13.07 0.41
C PRO A 168 11.34 -13.26 0.57
N ALA A 169 11.97 -12.58 1.55
CA ALA A 169 13.41 -12.55 1.74
C ALA A 169 13.85 -13.31 3.02
N GLY A 170 15.12 -13.75 3.02
CA GLY A 170 15.76 -14.40 4.16
C GLY A 170 15.62 -15.93 4.18
N SER A 171 16.54 -16.59 4.89
CA SER A 171 16.55 -18.03 5.09
C SER A 171 15.39 -18.43 5.99
N ARG A 172 14.56 -19.37 5.53
CA ARG A 172 13.39 -19.87 6.29
C ARG A 172 13.79 -20.51 7.62
N TRP A 173 15.01 -21.05 7.71
CA TRP A 173 15.57 -21.59 8.95
C TRP A 173 15.86 -20.53 10.03
N VAL A 174 16.00 -19.27 9.65
CA VAL A 174 16.24 -18.16 10.59
C VAL A 174 14.98 -17.34 10.79
N VAL A 175 14.36 -16.95 9.68
CA VAL A 175 13.19 -16.08 9.64
C VAL A 175 11.99 -16.71 10.37
N VAL A 176 11.71 -18.00 10.14
CA VAL A 176 10.54 -18.65 10.75
C VAL A 176 10.68 -18.72 12.29
N PRO A 177 11.79 -19.21 12.87
CA PRO A 177 11.94 -19.19 14.33
C PRO A 177 11.88 -17.78 14.95
N VAL A 178 12.50 -16.77 14.32
CA VAL A 178 12.47 -15.39 14.83
C VAL A 178 11.07 -14.80 14.76
N PHE A 179 10.37 -14.99 13.63
CA PHE A 179 8.97 -14.59 13.46
C PHE A 179 8.08 -15.25 14.52
N MET A 180 8.19 -16.56 14.71
CA MET A 180 7.42 -17.30 15.71
C MET A 180 7.68 -16.79 17.13
N ALA A 181 8.93 -16.53 17.48
CA ALA A 181 9.30 -15.94 18.77
C ALA A 181 8.72 -14.53 18.91
N LEU A 182 8.82 -13.69 17.87
CA LEU A 182 8.29 -12.33 17.88
C LEU A 182 6.79 -12.32 18.09
N LEU A 183 6.00 -13.10 17.33
CA LEU A 183 4.54 -13.12 17.49
C LEU A 183 4.11 -13.67 18.84
N SER A 184 4.86 -14.63 19.41
CA SER A 184 4.62 -15.11 20.77
C SER A 184 4.80 -13.98 21.79
N VAL A 185 5.89 -13.22 21.69
CA VAL A 185 6.20 -12.12 22.60
C VAL A 185 5.26 -10.91 22.39
N ALA A 186 4.97 -10.54 21.15
CA ALA A 186 3.97 -9.52 20.79
C ALA A 186 2.56 -9.92 21.28
N GLY A 187 2.27 -11.22 21.30
CA GLY A 187 1.12 -11.83 21.97
C GLY A 187 0.92 -11.30 23.39
N ILE A 188 1.99 -11.22 24.19
CA ILE A 188 1.96 -10.71 25.56
C ILE A 188 1.58 -9.23 25.62
N VAL A 189 2.16 -8.40 24.75
CA VAL A 189 1.87 -6.95 24.70
C VAL A 189 0.40 -6.70 24.34
N TYR A 190 -0.10 -7.37 23.29
CA TYR A 190 -1.49 -7.21 22.86
C TYR A 190 -2.46 -7.86 23.86
N GLY A 191 -2.08 -8.97 24.48
CA GLY A 191 -2.84 -9.58 25.56
C GLY A 191 -2.94 -8.67 26.78
N TRP A 192 -1.86 -7.94 27.12
CA TRP A 192 -1.90 -6.93 28.17
C TRP A 192 -2.92 -5.83 27.83
N LEU A 193 -2.85 -5.23 26.63
CA LEU A 193 -3.81 -4.22 26.15
C LEU A 193 -5.27 -4.73 26.23
N ARG A 194 -5.52 -5.95 25.77
CA ARG A 194 -6.84 -6.59 25.81
C ARG A 194 -7.36 -6.80 27.24
N ASN A 195 -6.48 -7.24 28.14
CA ASN A 195 -6.84 -7.59 29.51
C ASN A 195 -7.08 -6.34 30.38
N VAL A 196 -6.25 -5.30 30.24
CA VAL A 196 -6.39 -4.07 31.04
C VAL A 196 -7.55 -3.19 30.58
N SER A 197 -7.87 -3.20 29.28
CA SER A 197 -8.96 -2.38 28.72
C SER A 197 -10.31 -3.08 28.71
N GLY A 198 -10.32 -4.42 28.72
CA GLY A 198 -11.53 -5.20 28.43
C GLY A 198 -12.05 -5.03 26.99
N SER A 199 -11.26 -4.41 26.11
CA SER A 199 -11.63 -3.98 24.76
C SER A 199 -10.68 -4.54 23.71
N LEU A 200 -11.21 -4.79 22.50
CA LEU A 200 -10.38 -5.17 21.35
C LEU A 200 -9.76 -3.95 20.65
N TRP A 201 -10.38 -2.78 20.73
CA TRP A 201 -9.96 -1.60 19.97
C TRP A 201 -8.53 -1.13 20.28
N PRO A 202 -8.05 -1.12 21.55
CA PRO A 202 -6.65 -0.80 21.83
C PRO A 202 -5.66 -1.78 21.19
N VAL A 203 -6.03 -3.05 21.02
CA VAL A 203 -5.21 -4.03 20.29
C VAL A 203 -5.19 -3.71 18.80
N VAL A 204 -6.36 -3.43 18.22
CA VAL A 204 -6.49 -3.03 16.81
C VAL A 204 -5.66 -1.78 16.53
N VAL A 205 -5.72 -0.76 17.40
CA VAL A 205 -4.92 0.47 17.28
C VAL A 205 -3.43 0.15 17.33
N ALA A 206 -2.99 -0.69 18.27
CA ALA A 206 -1.58 -1.05 18.39
C ALA A 206 -1.05 -1.82 17.19
N HIS A 207 -1.79 -2.82 16.72
CA HIS A 207 -1.44 -3.62 15.56
C HIS A 207 -1.48 -2.76 14.28
N THR A 208 -2.49 -1.90 14.11
CA THR A 208 -2.54 -0.92 13.00
C THR A 208 -1.34 0.02 13.03
N THR A 209 -0.99 0.56 14.21
CA THR A 209 0.15 1.46 14.36
C THR A 209 1.44 0.76 13.98
N PHE A 210 1.65 -0.49 14.43
CA PHE A 210 2.81 -1.28 14.06
C PHE A 210 2.91 -1.49 12.54
N ASN A 211 1.81 -1.90 11.89
CA ASN A 211 1.80 -2.16 10.45
C ASN A 211 2.05 -0.90 9.62
N GLN A 212 1.46 0.23 10.02
CA GLN A 212 1.69 1.51 9.35
C GLN A 212 3.14 1.98 9.50
N LEU A 213 3.71 1.88 10.70
CA LEU A 213 5.10 2.25 10.94
C LEU A 213 6.08 1.33 10.22
N LEU A 214 5.76 0.04 10.10
CA LEU A 214 6.54 -0.90 9.33
C LEU A 214 6.55 -0.52 7.85
N GLY A 215 5.40 -0.19 7.27
CA GLY A 215 5.31 0.28 5.88
C GLY A 215 6.18 1.50 5.62
N VAL A 216 6.08 2.53 6.48
CA VAL A 216 6.93 3.73 6.40
C VAL A 216 8.41 3.40 6.51
N ALA A 217 8.78 2.49 7.42
CA ALA A 217 10.18 2.14 7.64
C ALA A 217 10.76 1.29 6.50
N VAL A 218 9.94 0.45 5.85
CA VAL A 218 10.31 -0.28 4.63
C VAL A 218 10.51 0.68 3.47
N ASP A 219 9.61 1.65 3.27
CA ASP A 219 9.74 2.65 2.20
C ASP A 219 10.99 3.53 2.37
N ALA A 220 11.40 3.82 3.61
CA ALA A 220 12.63 4.56 3.92
C ALA A 220 13.91 3.70 3.81
N SER A 221 13.78 2.38 3.66
CA SER A 221 14.93 1.46 3.59
C SER A 221 15.55 1.50 2.19
N PRO A 222 16.89 1.53 2.04
CA PRO A 222 17.54 1.53 0.74
C PRO A 222 17.30 0.25 -0.05
N ALA A 223 16.91 0.37 -1.33
CA ALA A 223 16.71 -0.76 -2.23
C ALA A 223 18.03 -1.53 -2.53
N GLY A 224 17.97 -2.86 -2.60
CA GLY A 224 19.08 -3.73 -3.03
C GLY A 224 19.38 -4.90 -2.09
N ASP A 225 20.61 -5.44 -2.10
CA ASP A 225 21.03 -6.59 -1.25
C ASP A 225 20.84 -6.38 0.27
N ARG A 226 20.59 -5.13 0.69
CA ARG A 226 20.22 -4.76 2.06
C ARG A 226 18.85 -5.29 2.49
N ASP A 227 17.96 -5.64 1.56
CA ASP A 227 16.66 -6.27 1.85
C ASP A 227 16.82 -7.53 2.70
N ARG A 228 17.91 -8.29 2.48
CA ARG A 228 18.22 -9.49 3.27
C ARG A 228 18.71 -9.16 4.66
N VAL A 229 19.43 -8.05 4.85
CA VAL A 229 19.92 -7.62 6.16
C VAL A 229 18.77 -7.08 7.01
N PHE A 230 17.90 -6.25 6.41
CA PHE A 230 16.70 -5.75 7.07
C PHE A 230 15.73 -6.89 7.44
N ALA A 231 15.63 -7.94 6.61
CA ALA A 231 14.85 -9.14 6.93
C ALA A 231 15.36 -9.92 8.15
N TYR A 232 16.59 -9.72 8.61
CA TYR A 232 17.13 -10.37 9.82
C TYR A 232 17.26 -9.42 11.01
N LEU A 233 17.37 -8.11 10.79
CA LEU A 233 17.55 -7.13 11.86
C LEU A 233 16.25 -6.50 12.32
N THR A 234 15.36 -6.12 11.40
CA THR A 234 14.17 -5.31 11.66
C THR A 234 12.89 -5.94 11.11
N GLY A 235 11.76 -5.24 11.22
CA GLY A 235 10.46 -5.76 10.79
C GLY A 235 9.98 -6.95 11.62
N GLU A 236 9.06 -7.72 11.06
CA GLU A 236 8.40 -8.86 11.74
C GLU A 236 9.28 -10.10 11.86
N THR A 237 10.45 -10.07 11.24
CA THR A 237 11.38 -11.18 11.12
C THR A 237 12.75 -10.83 11.70
N GLY A 238 12.87 -9.64 12.27
CA GLY A 238 14.09 -9.04 12.77
C GLY A 238 14.40 -9.36 14.22
N ILE A 239 15.67 -9.71 14.48
CA ILE A 239 16.15 -9.98 15.84
C ILE A 239 16.08 -8.74 16.73
N LEU A 240 16.31 -7.53 16.21
CA LEU A 240 16.23 -6.30 17.02
C LEU A 240 14.77 -6.00 17.41
N THR A 241 13.83 -6.17 16.48
CA THR A 241 12.40 -6.05 16.79
C THR A 241 11.99 -7.04 17.87
N LEU A 242 12.45 -8.30 17.78
CA LEU A 242 12.21 -9.32 18.80
C LEU A 242 12.78 -8.92 20.17
N LEU A 243 14.03 -8.47 20.23
CA LEU A 243 14.68 -8.08 21.48
C LEU A 243 13.97 -6.90 22.16
N VAL A 244 13.63 -5.85 21.39
CA VAL A 244 12.93 -4.67 21.92
C VAL A 244 11.52 -5.04 22.38
N THR A 245 10.77 -5.82 21.59
CA THR A 245 9.44 -6.29 21.97
C THR A 245 9.51 -7.18 23.22
N GLY A 246 10.54 -8.02 23.34
CA GLY A 246 10.83 -8.84 24.51
C GLY A 246 11.07 -8.01 25.77
N ALA A 247 11.85 -6.94 25.65
CA ALA A 247 12.07 -6.01 26.76
C ALA A 247 10.76 -5.33 27.20
N VAL A 248 9.97 -4.84 26.25
CA VAL A 248 8.64 -4.24 26.51
C VAL A 248 7.73 -5.26 27.20
N ALA A 249 7.62 -6.48 26.67
CA ALA A 249 6.80 -7.54 27.25
C ALA A 249 7.26 -7.89 28.67
N ALA A 250 8.57 -7.99 28.93
CA ALA A 250 9.12 -8.26 30.25
C ALA A 250 8.77 -7.16 31.27
N VAL A 251 8.82 -5.89 30.86
CA VAL A 251 8.39 -4.75 31.69
C VAL A 251 6.90 -4.85 32.01
N LEU A 252 6.05 -5.13 31.01
CA LEU A 252 4.61 -5.28 31.21
C LEU A 252 4.25 -6.49 32.09
N VAL A 253 4.98 -7.59 31.98
CA VAL A 253 4.79 -8.77 32.85
C VAL A 253 5.09 -8.42 34.30
N ARG A 254 6.21 -7.73 34.56
CA ARG A 254 6.59 -7.28 35.92
C ARG A 254 5.61 -6.26 36.49
N ALA A 255 5.17 -5.29 35.68
CA ALA A 255 4.18 -4.29 36.09
C ALA A 255 2.75 -4.88 36.22
N GLY A 256 2.44 -5.93 35.48
CA GLY A 256 1.13 -6.58 35.43
C GLY A 256 0.89 -7.60 36.53
N SER A 257 1.95 -8.24 37.08
CA SER A 257 1.85 -9.17 38.22
C SER A 257 1.16 -8.56 39.45
N SER A 258 1.11 -7.23 39.57
CA SER A 258 0.45 -6.50 40.65
C SER A 258 -1.00 -6.06 40.34
N ARG A 259 -1.50 -6.17 39.09
CA ARG A 259 -2.84 -5.65 38.69
C ARG A 259 -3.77 -6.66 38.02
N THR A 260 -3.28 -7.74 37.43
CA THR A 260 -4.11 -8.64 36.57
C THR A 260 -4.68 -9.85 37.31
N GLY A 261 -4.96 -9.74 38.62
CA GLY A 261 -5.68 -10.77 39.36
C GLY A 261 -7.09 -10.95 38.78
N ARG A 262 -7.35 -12.17 38.26
CA ARG A 262 -8.61 -12.78 37.80
C ARG A 262 -9.87 -11.88 37.89
N PRO A 263 -10.68 -11.73 36.82
CA PRO A 263 -11.90 -10.93 36.89
C PRO A 263 -12.79 -11.48 38.01
N ARG A 264 -12.90 -10.74 39.12
CA ARG A 264 -13.91 -10.99 40.14
C ARG A 264 -15.25 -10.80 39.44
N SER A 265 -16.10 -11.83 39.49
CA SER A 265 -17.54 -11.61 39.40
C SER A 265 -17.86 -10.52 40.42
N ARG A 266 -18.24 -9.34 39.97
CA ARG A 266 -18.72 -8.30 40.89
C ARG A 266 -19.93 -7.63 40.29
N ASP A 267 -21.01 -7.85 41.03
CA ASP A 267 -22.02 -6.87 41.34
C ASP A 267 -21.55 -5.43 41.19
N THR A 268 -22.49 -4.65 40.69
CA THR A 268 -22.63 -3.20 40.81
C THR A 268 -21.90 -2.62 42.01
N ASP A 269 -20.86 -1.82 41.78
CA ASP A 269 -20.73 -0.50 42.42
C ASP A 269 -19.62 0.36 41.80
N GLY A 270 -19.90 1.67 41.70
CA GLY A 270 -18.97 2.72 42.12
C GLY A 270 -17.68 2.96 41.34
N THR A 271 -17.75 3.94 40.44
CA THR A 271 -16.67 4.85 40.02
C THR A 271 -15.47 4.97 40.98
N ARG A 272 -14.29 4.51 40.55
CA ARG A 272 -12.99 5.10 40.95
C ARG A 272 -12.02 5.10 39.78
N THR A 273 -11.84 6.27 39.20
CA THR A 273 -10.77 6.65 38.28
C THR A 273 -9.43 6.64 39.02
N ALA A 274 -8.48 5.83 38.56
CA ALA A 274 -7.09 5.89 39.00
C ALA A 274 -6.24 6.45 37.85
N SER A 275 -5.85 7.70 38.02
CA SER A 275 -4.92 8.49 37.24
C SER A 275 -3.52 7.87 37.25
N ILE A 276 -2.96 7.59 36.07
CA ILE A 276 -1.51 7.49 35.86
C ILE A 276 -1.19 8.22 34.56
N THR A 277 -0.94 9.51 34.68
CA THR A 277 -0.31 10.37 33.68
C THR A 277 0.83 11.08 34.39
N THR A 278 2.07 10.65 34.18
CA THR A 278 3.27 11.50 34.17
C THR A 278 4.50 10.64 33.91
N GLY A 279 5.24 10.94 32.82
CA GLY A 279 6.60 10.43 32.66
C GLY A 279 7.12 10.27 31.22
N VAL A 280 6.30 9.83 30.26
CA VAL A 280 6.83 9.44 28.92
C VAL A 280 6.06 10.05 27.74
N ALA A 281 4.95 10.75 27.97
CA ALA A 281 4.03 11.19 26.91
C ALA A 281 4.36 12.54 26.25
N ALA A 282 5.48 13.20 26.59
CA ALA A 282 5.76 14.57 26.14
C ALA A 282 6.91 14.72 25.12
N SER A 283 7.44 13.64 24.53
CA SER A 283 8.61 13.77 23.64
C SER A 283 8.59 12.92 22.36
N VAL A 284 7.49 12.29 21.97
CA VAL A 284 7.44 11.44 20.75
C VAL A 284 6.42 11.91 19.69
N VAL A 285 5.71 13.02 19.92
CA VAL A 285 4.82 13.64 18.91
C VAL A 285 5.55 14.67 18.01
N LEU A 286 6.86 14.86 18.18
CA LEU A 286 7.62 15.91 17.49
C LEU A 286 8.65 15.42 16.45
N MET A 287 8.49 14.21 15.91
CA MET A 287 9.29 13.73 14.77
C MET A 287 8.47 13.24 13.57
N THR A 288 7.19 13.64 13.48
CA THR A 288 6.33 13.44 12.30
C THR A 288 5.67 14.72 11.79
N LEU A 289 6.18 15.90 12.18
CA LEU A 289 5.74 17.22 11.70
C LEU A 289 6.89 18.08 11.14
N GLY A 290 7.84 17.41 10.48
CA GLY A 290 9.02 18.04 9.90
C GLY A 290 9.03 18.17 8.38
N ALA A 291 7.88 18.08 7.69
CA ALA A 291 7.71 18.49 6.28
C ALA A 291 6.23 18.35 5.89
N GLY A 292 5.49 19.45 5.85
CA GLY A 292 4.09 19.43 5.43
C GLY A 292 3.21 20.53 6.02
N GLY A 293 3.74 21.73 6.21
CA GLY A 293 2.90 22.91 6.33
C GLY A 293 2.28 23.19 4.96
N GLY A 294 1.01 22.85 4.77
CA GLY A 294 0.30 23.14 3.53
C GLY A 294 -1.03 22.40 3.38
N ALA A 295 -2.12 23.11 3.72
CA ALA A 295 -3.48 22.94 3.20
C ALA A 295 -4.24 21.62 3.44
N VAL A 296 -5.04 21.58 4.51
CA VAL A 296 -6.40 21.00 4.43
C VAL A 296 -7.35 21.88 5.25
N ALA A 297 -7.82 22.96 4.63
CA ALA A 297 -8.96 23.74 5.12
C ALA A 297 -9.87 24.05 3.93
N ALA A 298 -10.53 23.02 3.41
CA ALA A 298 -11.70 23.18 2.56
C ALA A 298 -12.85 22.45 3.25
N GLY A 299 -13.78 23.21 3.83
CA GLY A 299 -15.05 22.68 4.34
C GLY A 299 -15.44 23.04 5.78
N LEU A 300 -14.98 24.15 6.36
CA LEU A 300 -15.29 24.51 7.76
C LEU A 300 -16.27 25.68 7.95
N ILE A 301 -16.89 26.22 6.90
CA ILE A 301 -17.91 27.27 7.04
C ILE A 301 -19.13 26.91 6.18
N GLY A 302 -20.20 26.47 6.84
CA GLY A 302 -21.53 26.30 6.26
C GLY A 302 -22.29 27.63 6.19
N SER A 303 -23.39 27.67 5.42
CA SER A 303 -24.23 28.87 5.29
C SER A 303 -24.87 29.29 6.61
N ASP A 304 -25.10 28.35 7.53
CA ASP A 304 -25.59 28.57 8.89
C ASP A 304 -24.60 29.30 9.80
N GLN A 305 -23.32 29.33 9.41
CA GLN A 305 -22.24 29.98 10.15
C GLN A 305 -21.92 31.39 9.60
N ILE A 306 -22.64 31.85 8.57
CA ILE A 306 -22.49 33.19 7.97
C ILE A 306 -23.70 34.04 8.39
N ALA A 307 -23.45 35.12 9.14
CA ALA A 307 -24.52 36.02 9.57
C ALA A 307 -25.07 36.83 8.39
N ASP A 308 -26.39 37.06 8.36
CA ASP A 308 -27.04 37.87 7.33
C ASP A 308 -26.45 39.29 7.27
N GLY A 309 -26.12 39.75 6.07
CA GLY A 309 -25.52 41.07 5.83
C GLY A 309 -24.04 41.21 6.24
N SER A 310 -23.37 40.11 6.63
CA SER A 310 -21.95 40.13 7.00
C SER A 310 -21.00 40.24 5.80
N ILE A 311 -21.40 39.77 4.62
CA ILE A 311 -20.64 39.87 3.38
C ILE A 311 -20.88 41.23 2.71
N ARG A 312 -19.81 42.00 2.51
CA ARG A 312 -19.85 43.33 1.87
C ARG A 312 -19.17 43.27 0.50
N SER A 313 -19.36 44.29 -0.32
CA SER A 313 -18.76 44.35 -1.68
C SER A 313 -17.24 44.22 -1.68
N ARG A 314 -16.54 44.60 -0.60
CA ARG A 314 -15.08 44.42 -0.48
C ARG A 314 -14.65 42.95 -0.33
N ASP A 315 -15.57 42.08 0.09
CA ASP A 315 -15.33 40.67 0.38
C ASP A 315 -15.54 39.81 -0.88
N VAL A 316 -16.10 40.39 -1.94
CA VAL A 316 -16.32 39.76 -3.25
C VAL A 316 -15.45 40.46 -4.28
N ARG A 317 -14.58 39.72 -4.97
CA ARG A 317 -13.75 40.31 -6.04
C ARG A 317 -14.59 40.54 -7.29
N ASP A 318 -14.24 41.57 -8.04
CA ASP A 318 -14.90 41.86 -9.31
C ASP A 318 -14.79 40.68 -10.28
N GLN A 319 -15.87 40.43 -11.03
CA GLN A 319 -15.98 39.38 -12.05
C GLN A 319 -15.89 37.92 -11.55
N THR A 320 -15.97 37.66 -10.23
CA THR A 320 -15.91 36.28 -9.72
C THR A 320 -17.27 35.60 -9.57
N LEU A 321 -18.37 36.35 -9.53
CA LEU A 321 -19.73 35.81 -9.46
C LEU A 321 -20.32 35.61 -10.86
N ARG A 322 -20.83 34.41 -11.13
CA ARG A 322 -21.54 34.04 -12.35
C ARG A 322 -23.04 34.13 -12.13
N LEU A 323 -23.81 34.22 -13.22
CA LEU A 323 -25.28 34.15 -13.17
C LEU A 323 -25.77 32.90 -12.42
N ALA A 324 -25.07 31.77 -12.56
CA ALA A 324 -25.39 30.51 -11.87
C ALA A 324 -25.35 30.64 -10.33
N ASP A 325 -24.59 31.59 -9.79
CA ASP A 325 -24.39 31.79 -8.35
C ASP A 325 -25.48 32.66 -7.71
N LEU A 326 -26.35 33.28 -8.52
CA LEU A 326 -27.46 34.13 -8.04
C LEU A 326 -28.77 33.34 -7.99
N ASP A 327 -29.59 33.58 -6.97
CA ASP A 327 -30.94 33.00 -6.86
C ASP A 327 -31.86 33.46 -8.02
N PRO A 328 -32.77 32.62 -8.54
CA PRO A 328 -33.65 32.96 -9.65
C PRO A 328 -34.42 34.27 -9.48
N THR A 329 -34.88 34.60 -8.26
CA THR A 329 -35.59 35.86 -7.99
C THR A 329 -34.73 37.11 -8.23
N THR A 330 -33.45 37.02 -7.89
CA THR A 330 -32.47 38.10 -8.12
C THR A 330 -32.17 38.24 -9.62
N ARG A 331 -32.13 37.12 -10.36
CA ARG A 331 -31.92 37.15 -11.82
C ARG A 331 -33.06 37.84 -12.55
N ASP A 332 -34.30 37.61 -12.12
CA ASP A 332 -35.47 38.23 -12.73
C ASP A 332 -35.53 39.74 -12.44
N GLY A 333 -35.10 40.16 -11.25
CA GLY A 333 -34.99 41.59 -10.88
C GLY A 333 -33.90 42.36 -11.63
N LEU A 334 -32.91 41.66 -12.20
CA LEU A 334 -31.83 42.26 -13.01
C LEU A 334 -32.18 42.36 -14.52
N ARG A 335 -33.33 41.83 -14.96
CA ARG A 335 -33.81 42.05 -16.33
C ARG A 335 -34.41 43.44 -16.46
N GLY A 336 -33.67 44.35 -17.10
CA GLY A 336 -34.18 45.68 -17.45
C GLY A 336 -35.44 45.61 -18.34
N ALA A 337 -36.30 46.63 -18.22
CA ALA A 337 -37.52 46.73 -19.02
C ALA A 337 -37.20 46.71 -20.53
N ILE A 338 -37.91 45.86 -21.26
CA ILE A 338 -37.82 45.74 -22.71
C ILE A 338 -38.31 47.06 -23.33
N GLY A 339 -37.45 47.73 -24.10
CA GLY A 339 -37.84 48.92 -24.86
C GLY A 339 -38.90 48.59 -25.93
N PRO A 340 -39.70 49.56 -26.38
CA PRO A 340 -40.79 49.29 -27.33
C PRO A 340 -40.25 48.64 -28.60
N GLN A 341 -40.96 47.59 -29.05
CA GLN A 341 -40.61 46.82 -30.23
C GLN A 341 -40.60 47.70 -31.48
N GLY A 342 -39.46 47.79 -32.16
CA GLY A 342 -39.37 48.41 -33.49
C GLY A 342 -40.18 47.62 -34.53
N PRO A 343 -40.69 48.27 -35.59
CA PRO A 343 -41.51 47.62 -36.60
C PRO A 343 -40.76 46.43 -37.23
N ALA A 344 -41.49 45.35 -37.48
CA ALA A 344 -40.93 44.11 -37.98
C ALA A 344 -40.26 44.31 -39.35
N GLY A 345 -38.94 44.05 -39.40
CA GLY A 345 -38.22 43.93 -40.67
C GLY A 345 -38.68 42.68 -41.43
N SER A 346 -38.70 42.75 -42.76
CA SER A 346 -39.02 41.60 -43.61
C SER A 346 -38.07 40.43 -43.32
N PRO A 347 -38.53 39.17 -43.36
CA PRO A 347 -37.68 38.02 -43.10
C PRO A 347 -36.50 37.97 -44.07
N GLY A 348 -35.27 38.06 -43.55
CA GLY A 348 -34.07 37.76 -44.32
C GLY A 348 -34.06 36.28 -44.70
N SER A 349 -33.68 35.98 -45.94
CA SER A 349 -33.44 34.61 -46.40
C SER A 349 -32.45 33.91 -45.44
N PRO A 350 -32.67 32.63 -45.07
CA PRO A 350 -31.72 31.90 -44.23
C PRO A 350 -30.31 32.01 -44.78
N GLY A 351 -29.37 32.50 -43.97
CA GLY A 351 -27.95 32.50 -44.34
C GLY A 351 -27.50 31.08 -44.63
N SER A 352 -26.83 30.87 -45.77
CA SER A 352 -26.19 29.60 -46.08
C SER A 352 -25.32 29.16 -44.89
N PRO A 353 -25.37 27.89 -44.46
CA PRO A 353 -24.49 27.38 -43.41
C PRO A 353 -23.05 27.82 -43.71
N GLY A 354 -22.39 28.43 -42.70
CA GLY A 354 -20.99 28.81 -42.85
C GLY A 354 -20.19 27.59 -43.29
N ALA A 355 -19.28 27.77 -44.25
CA ALA A 355 -18.42 26.68 -44.71
C ALA A 355 -17.81 25.98 -43.49
N ALA A 356 -17.93 24.64 -43.43
CA ALA A 356 -17.29 23.87 -42.39
C ALA A 356 -15.83 24.31 -42.31
N GLY A 357 -15.35 24.64 -41.10
CA GLY A 357 -13.95 24.97 -40.90
C GLY A 357 -13.08 23.85 -41.49
N PRO A 358 -11.91 24.17 -42.09
CA PRO A 358 -11.06 23.14 -42.66
C PRO A 358 -10.82 22.06 -41.60
N ALA A 359 -10.98 20.80 -41.99
CA ALA A 359 -10.66 19.67 -41.11
C ALA A 359 -9.26 19.90 -40.54
N GLY A 360 -9.12 19.87 -39.20
CA GLY A 360 -7.83 20.04 -38.55
C GLY A 360 -6.83 19.04 -39.14
N ALA A 361 -5.64 19.50 -39.50
CA ALA A 361 -4.63 18.63 -40.11
C ALA A 361 -4.39 17.42 -39.20
N ASP A 362 -4.44 16.21 -39.76
CA ASP A 362 -4.12 14.99 -39.03
C ASP A 362 -2.72 15.14 -38.43
N GLY A 363 -2.66 15.28 -37.10
CA GLY A 363 -1.42 15.47 -36.34
C GLY A 363 -0.54 14.22 -36.29
N VAL A 364 -0.98 13.11 -36.87
CA VAL A 364 -0.24 11.85 -36.98
C VAL A 364 0.35 11.73 -38.38
N ALA A 365 1.68 11.76 -38.47
CA ALA A 365 2.39 11.61 -39.74
C ALA A 365 2.54 10.16 -40.17
N GLN A 366 2.83 9.25 -39.22
CA GLN A 366 3.10 7.83 -39.51
C GLN A 366 2.70 6.95 -38.32
N VAL A 367 2.25 5.72 -38.60
CA VAL A 367 2.14 4.63 -37.63
C VAL A 367 2.72 3.38 -38.26
N VAL A 368 3.74 2.79 -37.64
CA VAL A 368 4.48 1.64 -38.17
C VAL A 368 4.55 0.57 -37.10
N GLY A 369 4.01 -0.61 -37.40
CA GLY A 369 4.11 -1.80 -36.54
C GLY A 369 5.40 -2.59 -36.80
N PHE A 370 5.84 -3.36 -35.81
CA PHE A 370 6.91 -4.33 -35.95
C PHE A 370 6.63 -5.57 -35.12
N VAL A 371 7.03 -6.74 -35.64
CA VAL A 371 6.92 -8.03 -34.95
C VAL A 371 7.98 -8.99 -35.45
N GLY A 372 8.53 -9.81 -34.56
CA GLY A 372 9.38 -10.93 -34.94
C GLY A 372 10.13 -11.53 -33.76
N PRO A 373 11.05 -12.49 -34.03
CA PRO A 373 11.75 -13.20 -32.99
C PRO A 373 12.66 -12.27 -32.19
N VAL A 374 12.83 -12.57 -30.91
CA VAL A 374 13.81 -11.84 -30.08
C VAL A 374 15.23 -12.17 -30.51
N ALA A 375 16.08 -11.15 -30.56
CA ALA A 375 17.50 -11.30 -30.84
C ALA A 375 18.26 -11.72 -29.57
N SER A 376 19.40 -12.41 -29.75
CA SER A 376 20.33 -12.67 -28.64
C SER A 376 21.02 -11.38 -28.22
N ILE A 377 20.80 -10.97 -26.97
CA ILE A 377 21.44 -9.78 -26.39
C ILE A 377 22.58 -10.26 -25.48
N ALA A 378 23.82 -10.05 -25.93
CA ALA A 378 25.02 -10.42 -25.19
C ALA A 378 25.07 -9.73 -23.82
N GLY A 379 25.61 -10.45 -22.82
CA GLY A 379 25.88 -9.90 -21.50
C GLY A 379 27.11 -8.99 -21.45
N ASN A 380 27.36 -8.42 -20.29
CA ASN A 380 28.50 -7.53 -20.00
C ASN A 380 28.61 -6.32 -20.95
N SER A 381 27.46 -5.79 -21.40
CA SER A 381 27.40 -4.65 -22.31
C SER A 381 26.72 -3.46 -21.66
N GLY A 382 27.45 -2.35 -21.54
CA GLY A 382 26.91 -1.04 -21.14
C GLY A 382 26.11 -0.33 -22.24
N LEU A 383 26.00 -0.92 -23.43
CA LEU A 383 25.28 -0.37 -24.57
C LEU A 383 23.92 -1.05 -24.74
N TYR A 384 22.94 -0.27 -25.20
CA TYR A 384 21.65 -0.82 -25.62
C TYR A 384 21.79 -1.61 -26.92
N ALA A 385 21.03 -2.69 -27.02
CA ALA A 385 20.83 -3.45 -28.25
C ALA A 385 19.32 -3.63 -28.47
N PHE A 386 18.88 -3.67 -29.74
CA PHE A 386 17.49 -3.97 -30.05
C PHE A 386 17.15 -5.41 -29.68
N ALA A 387 15.99 -5.59 -29.04
CA ALA A 387 15.52 -6.88 -28.58
C ALA A 387 14.96 -7.76 -29.71
N GLY A 388 14.82 -7.23 -30.93
CA GLY A 388 14.32 -7.92 -32.12
C GLY A 388 14.15 -6.92 -33.28
N PRO A 389 13.20 -7.15 -34.20
CA PRO A 389 12.96 -6.23 -35.32
C PRO A 389 12.57 -4.81 -34.86
N THR A 390 12.82 -3.84 -35.74
CA THR A 390 12.52 -2.42 -35.54
C THR A 390 11.56 -1.91 -36.58
N ALA A 391 10.76 -0.91 -36.24
CA ALA A 391 10.02 -0.08 -37.19
C ALA A 391 10.93 1.01 -37.75
N ARG A 392 10.92 1.18 -39.08
CA ARG A 392 11.58 2.31 -39.72
C ARG A 392 10.61 3.49 -39.83
N VAL A 393 11.01 4.63 -39.29
CA VAL A 393 10.23 5.88 -39.34
C VAL A 393 11.05 6.99 -39.97
N THR A 394 10.37 7.91 -40.66
CA THR A 394 11.01 9.08 -41.29
C THR A 394 10.35 10.34 -40.77
N THR A 395 11.17 11.26 -40.28
CA THR A 395 10.78 12.55 -39.74
C THR A 395 11.17 13.65 -40.74
N THR A 396 10.20 14.44 -41.20
CA THR A 396 10.45 15.54 -42.16
C THR A 396 10.38 16.92 -41.52
N GLU A 397 9.84 17.02 -40.29
CA GLU A 397 9.66 18.28 -39.58
C GLU A 397 10.86 18.60 -38.69
N ALA A 398 10.96 19.85 -38.21
CA ALA A 398 12.09 20.29 -37.41
C ALA A 398 12.15 19.62 -36.02
N ARG A 399 10.99 19.27 -35.43
CA ARG A 399 10.88 18.67 -34.08
C ARG A 399 9.71 17.67 -33.92
N PRO A 400 9.56 16.67 -34.80
CA PRO A 400 8.49 15.69 -34.67
C PRO A 400 8.73 14.83 -33.44
N ARG A 401 7.62 14.43 -32.81
CA ARG A 401 7.65 13.51 -31.68
C ARG A 401 7.42 12.10 -32.18
N VAL A 402 8.37 11.22 -31.84
CA VAL A 402 8.28 9.79 -32.11
C VAL A 402 7.93 9.11 -30.79
N SER A 403 6.81 8.40 -30.78
CA SER A 403 6.32 7.66 -29.60
C SER A 403 6.16 6.19 -29.97
N GLY A 404 6.38 5.28 -29.05
CA GLY A 404 6.17 3.87 -29.32
C GLY A 404 5.96 3.05 -28.07
N THR A 405 5.44 1.85 -28.29
CA THR A 405 5.27 0.84 -27.25
C THR A 405 5.56 -0.54 -27.83
N ALA A 406 6.11 -1.42 -27.01
CA ALA A 406 6.43 -2.78 -27.39
C ALA A 406 6.41 -3.71 -26.17
N SER A 407 6.20 -4.99 -26.44
CA SER A 407 6.33 -6.07 -25.47
C SER A 407 7.16 -7.20 -26.05
N ALA A 408 8.12 -7.71 -25.27
CA ALA A 408 8.94 -8.84 -25.63
C ALA A 408 8.88 -9.93 -24.56
N GLY A 409 8.74 -11.18 -25.00
CA GLY A 409 9.00 -12.34 -24.15
C GLY A 409 10.51 -12.52 -24.01
N LEU A 410 11.08 -12.23 -22.85
CA LEU A 410 12.53 -12.34 -22.62
C LEU A 410 12.82 -13.21 -21.40
N GLY A 411 14.03 -13.74 -21.36
CA GLY A 411 14.56 -14.55 -20.27
C GLY A 411 16.05 -14.79 -20.50
N LEU A 412 16.74 -15.26 -19.47
CA LEU A 412 18.15 -15.65 -19.55
C LEU A 412 18.28 -17.02 -20.20
N LEU A 413 19.26 -17.19 -21.08
CA LEU A 413 19.58 -18.51 -21.64
C LEU A 413 20.10 -19.49 -20.58
N SER A 414 20.82 -18.96 -19.59
CA SER A 414 21.37 -19.70 -18.45
C SER A 414 21.84 -18.70 -17.38
N GLY A 415 22.26 -19.20 -16.21
CA GLY A 415 22.86 -18.37 -15.16
C GLY A 415 21.90 -17.98 -14.04
N SER A 416 22.45 -17.24 -13.07
CA SER A 416 21.66 -16.71 -11.94
C SER A 416 20.86 -15.47 -12.36
N PRO A 417 19.75 -15.16 -11.67
CA PRO A 417 18.99 -13.95 -11.94
C PRO A 417 19.86 -12.70 -11.95
N GLN A 418 19.63 -11.81 -12.92
CA GLN A 418 20.41 -10.58 -13.10
C GLN A 418 19.49 -9.41 -13.47
N PHE A 419 20.01 -8.19 -13.39
CA PHE A 419 19.30 -6.99 -13.79
C PHE A 419 19.78 -6.52 -15.17
N ALA A 420 18.83 -6.09 -16.00
CA ALA A 420 19.09 -5.41 -17.26
C ALA A 420 18.02 -4.35 -17.49
N ASP A 421 18.35 -3.34 -18.29
CA ASP A 421 17.46 -2.20 -18.49
C ASP A 421 16.67 -2.35 -19.78
N THR A 422 15.38 -2.09 -19.75
CA THR A 422 14.50 -2.11 -20.92
C THR A 422 14.04 -0.71 -21.31
N GLY A 423 13.75 -0.52 -22.59
CA GLY A 423 13.25 0.77 -23.10
C GLY A 423 12.82 0.71 -24.54
N MET A 424 12.29 1.83 -25.03
CA MET A 424 12.19 2.10 -26.46
C MET A 424 13.44 2.87 -26.87
N CYS A 425 14.10 2.40 -27.93
CA CYS A 425 15.30 3.04 -28.46
C CYS A 425 15.13 3.40 -29.92
N TRP A 426 15.99 4.32 -30.38
CA TRP A 426 16.18 4.63 -31.79
C TRP A 426 17.64 4.47 -32.19
N ARG A 427 17.87 4.32 -33.49
CA ARG A 427 19.18 4.43 -34.15
C ARG A 427 18.96 5.10 -35.50
N ALA A 428 19.85 6.01 -35.90
CA ALA A 428 19.79 6.64 -37.21
C ALA A 428 19.96 5.59 -38.33
N ASP A 429 19.26 5.78 -39.45
CA ASP A 429 19.45 4.97 -40.64
C ASP A 429 20.88 5.19 -41.19
N GLY A 430 21.57 4.10 -41.52
CA GLY A 430 23.01 4.11 -41.82
C GLY A 430 23.94 3.76 -40.65
N GLY A 431 23.41 3.57 -39.42
CA GLY A 431 24.15 2.97 -38.30
C GLY A 431 24.29 3.87 -37.07
N GLY A 432 25.21 3.51 -36.18
CA GLY A 432 25.46 4.22 -34.92
C GLY A 432 24.92 3.51 -33.67
N THR A 433 25.03 4.19 -32.53
CA THR A 433 24.68 3.63 -31.22
C THR A 433 23.16 3.64 -31.02
N VAL A 434 22.62 2.52 -30.54
CA VAL A 434 21.22 2.42 -30.12
C VAL A 434 21.02 3.28 -28.87
N THR A 435 20.12 4.25 -28.95
CA THR A 435 19.94 5.27 -27.91
C THR A 435 18.54 5.20 -27.34
N ASN A 436 18.41 5.20 -26.01
CA ASN A 436 17.13 5.19 -25.32
C ASN A 436 16.39 6.52 -25.53
N PHE A 437 15.09 6.45 -25.77
CA PHE A 437 14.21 7.61 -25.93
C PHE A 437 14.27 8.58 -24.75
N VAL A 438 14.49 8.06 -23.54
CA VAL A 438 14.59 8.84 -22.29
C VAL A 438 16.03 9.12 -21.86
N GLY A 439 17.01 8.97 -22.76
CA GLY A 439 18.41 9.31 -22.50
C GLY A 439 19.03 8.45 -21.39
N SER A 440 19.41 9.08 -20.27
CA SER A 440 19.94 8.39 -19.08
C SER A 440 18.86 7.83 -18.16
N GLY A 441 17.57 8.11 -18.43
CA GLY A 441 16.47 7.42 -17.77
C GLY A 441 16.35 5.99 -18.27
N PHE A 442 16.07 5.04 -17.39
CA PHE A 442 15.90 3.64 -17.77
C PHE A 442 15.04 2.88 -16.76
N THR A 443 14.39 1.83 -17.25
CA THR A 443 13.62 0.91 -16.41
C THR A 443 14.45 -0.34 -16.20
N THR A 444 14.94 -0.54 -14.98
CA THR A 444 15.69 -1.76 -14.63
C THR A 444 14.71 -2.90 -14.33
N GLN A 445 14.91 -4.02 -15.00
CA GLN A 445 14.09 -5.22 -14.88
C GLN A 445 14.93 -6.38 -14.37
N ARG A 446 14.34 -7.23 -13.53
CA ARG A 446 14.96 -8.48 -13.10
C ARG A 446 14.67 -9.56 -14.14
N PHE A 447 15.72 -10.16 -14.66
CA PHE A 447 15.67 -11.30 -15.58
C PHE A 447 16.01 -12.59 -14.82
N THR A 448 15.24 -13.63 -15.08
CA THR A 448 15.48 -15.00 -14.62
C THR A 448 15.59 -15.93 -15.84
N ALA A 449 15.88 -17.22 -15.63
CA ALA A 449 15.82 -18.21 -16.71
C ALA A 449 14.38 -18.43 -17.23
N ASP A 450 13.37 -18.08 -16.43
CA ASP A 450 11.98 -18.14 -16.85
C ASP A 450 11.67 -17.04 -17.84
N ARG A 451 10.84 -17.36 -18.83
CA ARG A 451 10.37 -16.37 -19.81
C ARG A 451 9.28 -15.50 -19.18
N ALA A 452 9.49 -14.19 -19.18
CA ALA A 452 8.50 -13.19 -18.77
C ALA A 452 8.25 -12.17 -19.89
N ALA A 453 7.08 -11.51 -19.86
CA ALA A 453 6.75 -10.43 -20.78
C ALA A 453 7.24 -9.10 -20.18
N TYR A 454 8.07 -8.39 -20.95
CA TYR A 454 8.56 -7.07 -20.58
C TYR A 454 8.05 -6.05 -21.58
N ALA A 455 7.39 -5.02 -21.08
CA ALA A 455 6.90 -3.92 -21.89
C ALA A 455 7.82 -2.70 -21.78
N ALA A 456 7.89 -1.92 -22.85
CA ALA A 456 8.54 -0.63 -22.86
C ALA A 456 7.69 0.37 -23.64
N SER A 457 7.56 1.58 -23.10
CA SER A 457 6.90 2.70 -23.77
C SER A 457 7.68 3.98 -23.49
N ALA A 458 7.85 4.81 -24.52
CA ALA A 458 8.47 6.12 -24.38
C ALA A 458 8.14 7.00 -25.59
N SER A 459 8.49 8.29 -25.47
CA SER A 459 8.54 9.21 -26.62
C SER A 459 9.81 10.05 -26.60
N ALA A 460 10.28 10.44 -27.78
CA ALA A 460 11.42 11.33 -27.96
C ALA A 460 11.14 12.33 -29.10
N VAL A 461 11.78 13.51 -29.04
CA VAL A 461 11.80 14.44 -30.16
C VAL A 461 13.07 14.15 -30.96
N LEU A 462 12.91 13.74 -32.22
CA LEU A 462 14.02 13.42 -33.11
C LEU A 462 14.15 14.49 -34.18
N ALA A 463 15.37 14.80 -34.60
CA ALA A 463 15.60 15.68 -35.74
C ALA A 463 15.06 15.04 -37.03
N ALA A 464 14.90 15.85 -38.08
CA ALA A 464 14.54 15.33 -39.41
C ALA A 464 15.56 14.27 -39.87
N GLY A 465 15.07 13.10 -40.31
CA GLY A 465 15.89 11.96 -40.67
C GLY A 465 15.10 10.64 -40.70
N SER A 466 15.79 9.55 -41.02
CA SER A 466 15.23 8.19 -40.96
C SER A 466 15.85 7.43 -39.78
N TYR A 467 15.03 6.67 -39.06
CA TYR A 467 15.44 5.98 -37.84
C TYR A 467 14.85 4.58 -37.76
N ASP A 468 15.64 3.63 -37.28
CA ASP A 468 15.17 2.35 -36.77
C ASP A 468 14.74 2.54 -35.31
N VAL A 469 13.50 2.19 -34.99
CA VAL A 469 12.91 2.33 -33.66
C VAL A 469 12.35 1.00 -33.19
N GLY A 470 12.66 0.61 -31.95
CA GLY A 470 12.13 -0.62 -31.39
C GLY A 470 12.46 -0.79 -29.92
N MET A 471 11.99 -1.90 -29.35
CA MET A 471 12.34 -2.27 -27.98
C MET A 471 13.83 -2.58 -27.89
N CYS A 472 14.48 -2.11 -26.84
CA CYS A 472 15.89 -2.32 -26.59
C CYS A 472 16.15 -2.78 -25.17
N VAL A 473 17.32 -3.42 -24.98
CA VAL A 473 17.81 -3.89 -23.70
C VAL A 473 19.27 -3.47 -23.54
N ARG A 474 19.65 -2.95 -22.37
CA ARG A 474 21.04 -2.79 -21.95
C ARG A 474 21.36 -3.88 -20.93
N ASN A 475 22.16 -4.86 -21.34
CA ASN A 475 22.45 -6.05 -20.57
C ASN A 475 23.80 -5.94 -19.85
N ASN A 476 23.79 -5.27 -18.70
CA ASN A 476 24.98 -5.12 -17.86
C ASN A 476 25.36 -6.42 -17.12
N GLY A 477 24.41 -7.37 -17.00
CA GLY A 477 24.65 -8.66 -16.36
C GLY A 477 25.43 -9.64 -17.25
N PRO A 478 26.03 -10.69 -16.66
CA PRO A 478 26.96 -11.56 -17.38
C PRO A 478 26.29 -12.53 -18.35
N SER A 479 25.02 -12.88 -18.14
CA SER A 479 24.33 -13.90 -18.92
C SER A 479 23.62 -13.29 -20.14
N THR A 480 23.61 -14.02 -21.25
CA THR A 480 22.89 -13.63 -22.47
C THR A 480 21.38 -13.68 -22.27
N ILE A 481 20.69 -12.63 -22.70
CA ILE A 481 19.23 -12.57 -22.72
C ILE A 481 18.76 -13.07 -24.10
N ASN A 482 18.11 -14.23 -24.09
CA ASN A 482 17.34 -14.82 -25.19
C ASN A 482 16.55 -15.99 -24.58
N ASN A 483 15.25 -16.10 -24.87
CA ASN A 483 14.48 -17.30 -24.50
C ASN A 483 13.50 -17.73 -25.62
N ASN A 484 13.97 -17.62 -26.87
CA ASN A 484 13.30 -18.07 -28.09
C ASN A 484 11.81 -17.69 -28.17
N ALA A 485 11.52 -16.39 -28.07
CA ALA A 485 10.16 -15.85 -28.13
C ALA A 485 10.08 -14.68 -29.12
N TYR A 486 9.01 -13.89 -29.05
CA TYR A 486 8.76 -12.78 -29.98
C TYR A 486 8.72 -11.44 -29.25
N VAL A 487 9.08 -10.39 -29.99
CA VAL A 487 8.77 -9.00 -29.67
C VAL A 487 7.74 -8.49 -30.67
N ASN A 488 6.78 -7.69 -30.19
CA ASN A 488 5.83 -6.97 -31.04
C ASN A 488 5.57 -5.58 -30.46
N GLY A 489 5.26 -4.62 -31.34
CA GLY A 489 5.02 -3.24 -30.95
C GLY A 489 4.67 -2.35 -32.12
N TRP A 490 4.50 -1.06 -31.82
CA TRP A 490 4.26 -0.03 -32.82
C TRP A 490 4.95 1.28 -32.46
N VAL A 491 5.17 2.10 -33.48
CA VAL A 491 5.77 3.43 -33.41
C VAL A 491 4.88 4.41 -34.16
N GLN A 492 4.65 5.57 -33.58
CA GLN A 492 3.87 6.67 -34.14
C GLN A 492 4.74 7.92 -34.22
N VAL A 493 4.67 8.61 -35.35
CA VAL A 493 5.27 9.93 -35.55
C VAL A 493 4.15 10.96 -35.55
N THR A 494 4.23 11.95 -34.68
CA THR A 494 3.34 13.11 -34.66
C THR A 494 4.08 14.37 -35.09
N LYS A 495 3.37 15.23 -35.82
CA LYS A 495 3.82 16.51 -36.34
C LYS A 495 3.96 17.53 -35.22
#